data_AF-A0A0L0W5J7-F1
#
_entry.id   AF-A0A0L0W5J7-F1
#
_cell.length_a   1.000
_cell.length_b   1.000
_cell.length_c   1.000
_cell.angle_alpha   90.00
_cell.angle_beta   90.00
_cell.angle_gamma   90.00
#
_symmetry.space_group_name_H-M   'P 1'
#
loop_
_entity.id
_entity.type
_entity.pdbx_description
1 polymer ?
#
loop_
_entity_poly.entity_id
_entity_poly.type
_entity_poly.pdbx_seq_one_letter_code
_entity_poly.pdbx_strand_id
1 'polypeptide(L)'
;MARKASPSASITLFTSPGFSNAKTSIVIKPQLLYPSSFEFIKPLPPSSQPTSDNTGATTHQQKIRKENNSTIEVNSKQKNPPFQTATLMEPEYEVDCQRGETILRTSRVRHQFEELAALCHSLGPTDDGDQSSTTAIVTNDEINARTRIVVELQLTLLPVLQQQLADLLASLSLETLSQDPDPRYNVTREILAQIGPHLRRIRHSVCAISPSYEAGVAGPAGIDGHYGMVKTYRCDSLAKDVEKITCYLLRDLFEVYAEFMGEGESSGDFPLFSGLKIPLYSLRAQTMQKTARINKLISNVIKRSRQSDLANLQEKWQTVVKRLTSSLKYVSRRIHCTLNRPIDEDSESEDTSDSDGDDESEGSIKLEDHSLYASSAHTPLHPHVLELVQASLPILKLGRIFYNRLLVRSSPTFTLDDRTSSRDIMNMKEDTIQIAINILAIVDNTINIHMERDDLQLRMQAVHSSMNKIMEELDSSIISLGFQLLPIPPRANLPSSENYFRTRFYDLRHQFRWALGRLDKSVHTFTVAQYQHQL
;
A
#
# COMPACT_ATOMS: atom_id res chain seq x y z
N MET A 1 -3.74 50.54 58.03
CA MET A 1 -2.37 50.20 57.57
C MET A 1 -2.46 48.89 56.79
N ALA A 2 -3.05 48.90 55.59
CA ALA A 2 -2.40 49.10 54.29
C ALA A 2 -1.47 47.94 53.86
N ARG A 3 -2.06 46.88 53.27
CA ARG A 3 -1.39 45.92 52.39
C ARG A 3 -1.50 46.43 50.95
N LYS A 4 -0.36 46.60 50.28
CA LYS A 4 -0.25 46.94 48.85
C LYS A 4 -0.62 45.73 47.98
N ALA A 5 -1.51 45.93 47.03
CA ALA A 5 -1.74 45.06 45.88
C ALA A 5 -1.31 45.82 44.61
N SER A 6 -0.56 45.13 43.74
CA SER A 6 -0.14 45.62 42.42
C SER A 6 -1.30 45.58 41.40
N PRO A 7 -1.27 46.40 40.35
CA PRO A 7 -2.44 46.65 39.49
C PRO A 7 -2.49 45.76 38.24
N SER A 8 -3.71 45.40 37.86
CA SER A 8 -4.07 44.78 36.58
C SER A 8 -3.93 45.76 35.42
N ALA A 9 -3.25 45.33 34.35
CA ALA A 9 -3.19 46.05 33.09
C ALA A 9 -4.41 45.71 32.21
N SER A 10 -5.15 46.73 31.79
CA SER A 10 -6.18 46.67 30.76
C SER A 10 -5.57 47.07 29.41
N ILE A 11 -5.78 46.27 28.37
CA ILE A 11 -5.35 46.59 27.00
C ILE A 11 -6.55 47.17 26.25
N THR A 12 -6.42 48.43 25.85
CA THR A 12 -7.38 49.19 25.04
C THR A 12 -7.09 48.95 23.56
N LEU A 13 -8.08 48.49 22.80
CA LEU A 13 -8.04 48.38 21.34
C LEU A 13 -8.32 49.75 20.71
N PHE A 14 -7.37 50.25 19.92
CA PHE A 14 -7.53 51.42 19.07
C PHE A 14 -8.35 51.05 17.81
N THR A 15 -9.49 51.71 17.63
CA THR A 15 -10.18 51.83 16.35
C THR A 15 -9.91 53.22 15.77
N SER A 16 -9.61 53.30 14.48
CA SER A 16 -9.56 54.58 13.74
C SER A 16 -10.60 54.56 12.62
N PRO A 17 -11.28 55.69 12.31
CA PRO A 17 -12.50 55.71 11.51
C PRO A 17 -12.30 56.27 10.09
N GLY A 18 -13.23 55.88 9.21
CA GLY A 18 -13.65 56.70 8.05
C GLY A 18 -13.56 55.98 6.70
N PHE A 19 -14.71 55.64 6.11
CA PHE A 19 -15.20 56.31 4.88
C PHE A 19 -16.62 55.86 4.51
N SER A 20 -17.43 56.89 4.25
CA SER A 20 -18.76 57.05 3.69
C SER A 20 -19.47 55.89 2.95
N ASN A 21 -20.77 55.82 3.24
CA ASN A 21 -21.83 55.11 2.54
C ASN A 21 -21.92 55.42 1.04
N ALA A 22 -22.00 54.37 0.22
CA ALA A 22 -22.65 54.39 -1.09
C ALA A 22 -23.51 53.13 -1.25
N LYS A 23 -24.84 53.29 -1.16
CA LYS A 23 -25.83 52.27 -1.50
C LYS A 23 -25.76 52.01 -3.01
N THR A 24 -25.29 50.83 -3.40
CA THR A 24 -25.45 50.34 -4.77
C THR A 24 -26.34 49.10 -4.73
N SER A 25 -27.61 49.26 -5.13
CA SER A 25 -28.53 48.16 -5.38
C SER A 25 -28.04 47.36 -6.58
N ILE A 26 -27.59 46.13 -6.35
CA ILE A 26 -27.33 45.17 -7.44
C ILE A 26 -28.53 44.21 -7.49
N VAL A 27 -29.35 44.40 -8.52
CA VAL A 27 -30.42 43.48 -8.92
C VAL A 27 -29.75 42.28 -9.59
N ILE A 28 -29.74 41.13 -8.92
CA ILE A 28 -29.31 39.87 -9.51
C ILE A 28 -30.56 39.16 -10.08
N LYS A 29 -30.67 39.15 -11.41
CA LYS A 29 -31.64 38.30 -12.13
C LYS A 29 -31.19 36.83 -12.06
N PRO A 30 -32.09 35.86 -11.82
CA PRO A 30 -31.76 34.44 -11.92
C PRO A 30 -31.80 34.04 -13.40
N GLN A 31 -30.64 33.71 -13.99
CA GLN A 31 -30.59 32.98 -15.25
C GLN A 31 -30.32 31.51 -14.96
N LEU A 32 -31.37 30.71 -15.14
CA LEU A 32 -31.33 29.31 -15.49
C LEU A 32 -30.49 29.13 -16.75
N LEU A 33 -29.51 28.23 -16.74
CA LEU A 33 -28.95 27.60 -17.93
C LEU A 33 -28.30 26.27 -17.52
N TYR A 34 -29.02 25.17 -17.76
CA TYR A 34 -28.38 23.92 -18.19
C TYR A 34 -27.82 24.15 -19.61
N PRO A 35 -26.70 23.50 -19.96
CA PRO A 35 -26.87 22.34 -20.81
C PRO A 35 -26.01 21.15 -20.40
N SER A 36 -26.69 20.01 -20.33
CA SER A 36 -26.20 18.67 -20.69
C SER A 36 -25.67 18.66 -22.12
N SER A 37 -24.45 18.13 -22.32
CA SER A 37 -23.94 17.35 -23.48
C SER A 37 -22.43 17.54 -23.58
N PHE A 38 -21.65 16.48 -23.32
CA PHE A 38 -20.29 16.39 -23.85
C PHE A 38 -20.21 15.14 -24.72
N GLU A 39 -19.99 15.40 -25.99
CA GLU A 39 -19.81 14.45 -27.07
C GLU A 39 -18.55 13.61 -26.88
N PHE A 40 -18.64 12.37 -27.38
CA PHE A 40 -17.57 11.41 -27.52
C PHE A 40 -16.37 11.98 -28.29
N ILE A 41 -15.19 11.99 -27.67
CA ILE A 41 -13.93 12.13 -28.40
C ILE A 41 -13.59 10.76 -29.02
N LYS A 42 -13.66 10.69 -30.36
CA LYS A 42 -13.10 9.59 -31.16
C LYS A 42 -11.57 9.54 -31.02
N PRO A 43 -10.95 8.35 -31.00
CA PRO A 43 -9.50 8.22 -30.98
C PRO A 43 -8.88 8.60 -32.34
N LEU A 44 -7.75 9.32 -32.30
CA LEU A 44 -6.89 9.58 -33.46
C LEU A 44 -6.12 8.30 -33.87
N PRO A 45 -5.84 8.09 -35.17
CA PRO A 45 -5.18 6.89 -35.68
C PRO A 45 -3.65 6.94 -35.52
N PRO A 46 -2.94 5.79 -35.60
CA PRO A 46 -1.49 5.73 -35.50
C PRO A 46 -0.85 6.15 -36.83
N SER A 47 0.05 7.15 -36.81
CA SER A 47 0.89 7.48 -37.96
C SER A 47 2.22 6.73 -37.91
N SER A 48 2.33 5.76 -38.81
CA SER A 48 3.45 5.53 -39.75
C SER A 48 4.90 5.66 -39.28
N GLN A 49 5.61 4.53 -39.38
CA GLN A 49 7.06 4.40 -39.61
C GLN A 49 7.55 5.25 -40.78
N PRO A 50 8.87 5.49 -40.84
CA PRO A 50 9.60 5.32 -42.08
C PRO A 50 10.86 4.44 -41.92
N THR A 51 10.88 3.40 -42.75
CA THR A 51 11.96 2.98 -43.68
C THR A 51 13.43 3.04 -43.25
N SER A 52 14.01 1.85 -43.28
CA SER A 52 15.32 1.44 -43.81
C SER A 52 16.24 2.52 -44.40
N ASP A 53 17.51 2.46 -43.99
CA ASP A 53 18.61 2.53 -44.95
C ASP A 53 19.72 1.53 -44.57
N ASN A 54 20.29 0.98 -45.63
CA ASN A 54 21.13 -0.21 -45.72
C ASN A 54 22.46 0.22 -46.34
N THR A 55 23.60 -0.15 -45.78
CA THR A 55 24.95 -0.24 -46.38
C THR A 55 25.95 -0.51 -45.24
N GLY A 56 26.88 -1.45 -45.26
CA GLY A 56 27.25 -2.52 -46.20
C GLY A 56 28.48 -3.27 -45.67
N ALA A 57 28.68 -4.50 -46.18
CA ALA A 57 29.92 -5.30 -46.29
C ALA A 57 30.64 -5.70 -44.96
N THR A 58 31.14 -6.93 -44.74
CA THR A 58 31.88 -7.86 -45.63
C THR A 58 31.97 -9.23 -44.90
N THR A 59 31.39 -10.32 -45.41
CA THR A 59 32.02 -11.47 -46.12
C THR A 59 33.12 -12.28 -45.39
N HIS A 60 32.82 -13.52 -44.97
CA HIS A 60 33.58 -14.77 -45.25
C HIS A 60 32.75 -16.00 -44.76
N GLN A 61 32.29 -16.90 -45.67
CA GLN A 61 32.91 -18.20 -46.03
C GLN A 61 33.00 -19.18 -44.83
N GLN A 62 32.53 -20.44 -44.80
CA GLN A 62 32.40 -21.56 -45.75
C GLN A 62 31.34 -22.55 -45.17
N LYS A 63 30.40 -23.11 -45.94
CA LYS A 63 30.50 -24.36 -46.72
C LYS A 63 30.99 -25.56 -45.91
N ILE A 64 30.08 -26.47 -45.53
CA ILE A 64 30.24 -27.94 -45.66
C ILE A 64 28.85 -28.56 -45.86
N ARG A 65 28.85 -29.49 -46.82
CA ARG A 65 27.78 -30.24 -47.44
C ARG A 65 28.02 -31.71 -47.12
N LYS A 66 26.95 -32.48 -46.89
CA LYS A 66 26.73 -33.93 -47.18
C LYS A 66 25.49 -34.35 -46.38
N GLU A 67 24.30 -34.49 -46.97
CA GLU A 67 23.84 -35.57 -47.87
C GLU A 67 24.29 -36.96 -47.41
N ASN A 68 23.36 -37.76 -46.87
CA ASN A 68 22.96 -39.03 -47.49
C ASN A 68 21.64 -39.59 -46.93
N ASN A 69 20.75 -39.90 -47.87
CA ASN A 69 19.51 -40.66 -47.78
C ASN A 69 19.76 -42.17 -47.69
N SER A 70 18.79 -42.91 -47.13
CA SER A 70 18.12 -44.14 -47.67
C SER A 70 17.59 -44.99 -46.50
N THR A 71 16.32 -44.98 -46.10
CA THR A 71 15.11 -45.66 -46.64
C THR A 71 15.20 -47.19 -46.87
N ILE A 72 14.43 -47.92 -46.03
CA ILE A 72 13.61 -49.14 -46.24
C ILE A 72 14.32 -50.50 -46.46
N GLU A 73 14.06 -51.48 -45.57
CA GLU A 73 13.27 -52.69 -45.91
C GLU A 73 12.87 -53.54 -44.69
N VAL A 74 11.71 -54.18 -44.86
CA VAL A 74 10.94 -55.02 -43.93
C VAL A 74 11.19 -56.49 -44.28
N ASN A 75 11.47 -57.39 -43.32
CA ASN A 75 10.64 -58.57 -42.99
C ASN A 75 11.36 -59.68 -42.18
N SER A 76 10.61 -60.17 -41.18
CA SER A 76 10.47 -61.55 -40.66
C SER A 76 11.60 -62.60 -40.86
N LYS A 77 12.05 -63.21 -39.74
CA LYS A 77 11.82 -64.65 -39.45
C LYS A 77 12.44 -65.11 -38.11
N GLN A 78 11.54 -65.59 -37.27
CA GLN A 78 11.62 -66.57 -36.19
C GLN A 78 12.78 -67.59 -36.26
N LYS A 79 13.53 -67.73 -35.15
CA LYS A 79 14.18 -68.99 -34.69
C LYS A 79 14.68 -68.82 -33.23
N ASN A 80 14.11 -69.60 -32.30
CA ASN A 80 14.66 -69.88 -30.97
C ASN A 80 16.03 -70.60 -31.09
N PRO A 81 16.95 -70.51 -30.10
CA PRO A 81 16.98 -71.49 -28.98
C PRO A 81 17.56 -70.87 -27.66
N PRO A 82 18.05 -71.65 -26.68
CA PRO A 82 17.31 -72.09 -25.50
C PRO A 82 17.86 -71.53 -24.16
N PHE A 83 17.08 -71.77 -23.11
CA PHE A 83 17.37 -71.65 -21.68
C PHE A 83 18.85 -71.60 -21.25
N GLN A 84 19.21 -70.58 -20.45
CA GLN A 84 20.14 -70.71 -19.33
C GLN A 84 19.84 -69.65 -18.23
N THR A 85 19.37 -70.18 -17.10
CA THR A 85 19.68 -69.80 -15.71
C THR A 85 19.57 -68.34 -15.24
N ALA A 86 18.46 -68.10 -14.54
CA ALA A 86 18.30 -67.30 -13.32
C ALA A 86 19.54 -66.57 -12.76
N THR A 87 19.48 -65.24 -12.79
CA THR A 87 19.98 -64.37 -11.72
C THR A 87 18.89 -63.32 -11.53
N LEU A 88 18.03 -63.56 -10.55
CA LEU A 88 16.88 -62.73 -10.23
C LEU A 88 16.89 -62.55 -8.72
N MET A 89 17.77 -61.67 -8.25
CA MET A 89 17.65 -60.98 -6.97
C MET A 89 18.53 -59.73 -7.03
N GLU A 90 17.89 -58.61 -6.69
CA GLU A 90 18.39 -57.23 -6.47
C GLU A 90 17.93 -56.19 -7.50
N PRO A 91 16.78 -55.56 -7.19
CA PRO A 91 16.72 -54.09 -7.21
C PRO A 91 16.12 -53.46 -5.94
N GLU A 92 15.60 -54.23 -4.98
CA GLU A 92 14.85 -53.67 -3.84
C GLU A 92 15.76 -53.01 -2.78
N TYR A 93 17.01 -53.47 -2.59
CA TYR A 93 17.92 -52.91 -1.59
C TYR A 93 18.50 -51.53 -1.95
N GLU A 94 18.64 -51.20 -3.23
CA GLU A 94 19.22 -49.92 -3.67
C GLU A 94 18.21 -48.77 -3.57
N VAL A 95 16.92 -49.06 -3.74
CA VAL A 95 15.81 -48.09 -3.65
C VAL A 95 15.59 -47.61 -2.21
N ASP A 96 15.70 -48.50 -1.22
CA ASP A 96 15.53 -48.14 0.21
C ASP A 96 16.67 -47.24 0.73
N CYS A 97 17.89 -47.42 0.23
CA CYS A 97 19.04 -46.60 0.62
C CYS A 97 18.92 -45.15 0.10
N GLN A 98 18.52 -44.97 -1.16
CA GLN A 98 18.30 -43.65 -1.76
C GLN A 98 17.12 -42.90 -1.13
N ARG A 99 16.07 -43.64 -0.73
CA ARG A 99 14.92 -43.09 0.00
C ARG A 99 15.34 -42.55 1.37
N GLY A 100 16.15 -43.31 2.13
CA GLY A 100 16.67 -42.88 3.43
C GLY A 100 17.53 -41.62 3.34
N GLU A 101 18.41 -41.52 2.34
CA GLU A 101 19.25 -40.32 2.15
C GLU A 101 18.43 -39.07 1.80
N THR A 102 17.37 -39.23 0.99
CA THR A 102 16.47 -38.13 0.61
C THR A 102 15.67 -37.60 1.81
N ILE A 103 15.19 -38.49 2.69
CA ILE A 103 14.50 -38.12 3.93
C ILE A 103 15.45 -37.35 4.88
N LEU A 104 16.70 -37.81 5.02
CA LEU A 104 17.70 -37.12 5.84
C LEU A 104 18.07 -35.74 5.28
N ARG A 105 18.14 -35.60 3.95
CA ARG A 105 18.40 -34.30 3.30
C ARG A 105 17.23 -33.33 3.47
N THR A 106 16.00 -33.84 3.35
CA THR A 106 14.76 -33.06 3.49
C THR A 106 14.57 -32.56 4.92
N SER A 107 14.67 -33.44 5.92
CA SER A 107 14.58 -33.09 7.35
C SER A 107 15.61 -32.04 7.76
N ARG A 108 16.85 -32.15 7.25
CA ARG A 108 17.89 -31.16 7.53
C ARG A 108 17.58 -29.78 6.94
N VAL A 109 17.05 -29.72 5.73
CA VAL A 109 16.68 -28.45 5.08
C VAL A 109 15.46 -27.84 5.77
N ARG A 110 14.47 -28.66 6.14
CA ARG A 110 13.32 -28.27 6.95
C ARG A 110 13.74 -27.60 8.26
N HIS A 111 14.63 -28.25 9.01
CA HIS A 111 15.14 -27.70 10.27
C HIS A 111 15.82 -26.33 10.07
N GLN A 112 16.55 -26.13 8.97
CA GLN A 112 17.17 -24.84 8.68
C GLN A 112 16.14 -23.74 8.38
N PHE A 113 15.01 -24.07 7.75
CA PHE A 113 13.90 -23.13 7.59
C PHE A 113 13.26 -22.78 8.93
N GLU A 114 13.04 -23.76 9.80
CA GLU A 114 12.53 -23.56 11.16
C GLU A 114 13.47 -22.68 12.00
N GLU A 115 14.79 -22.90 11.91
CA GLU A 115 15.81 -22.03 12.53
C GLU A 115 15.77 -20.59 12.00
N LEU A 116 15.57 -20.39 10.70
CA LEU A 116 15.45 -19.05 10.12
C LEU A 116 14.13 -18.36 10.52
N ALA A 117 13.03 -19.11 10.62
CA ALA A 117 11.77 -18.59 11.14
C ALA A 117 11.92 -18.13 12.61
N ALA A 118 12.58 -18.95 13.44
CA ALA A 118 12.91 -18.62 14.82
C ALA A 118 13.85 -17.41 14.92
N LEU A 119 14.85 -17.31 14.02
CA LEU A 119 15.72 -16.15 13.93
C LEU A 119 14.89 -14.90 13.62
N CYS A 120 14.01 -14.94 12.62
CA CYS A 120 13.15 -13.81 12.27
C CYS A 120 12.28 -13.34 13.45
N HIS A 121 11.78 -14.27 14.26
CA HIS A 121 11.06 -13.95 15.50
C HIS A 121 11.96 -13.25 16.53
N SER A 122 13.19 -13.75 16.75
CA SER A 122 14.16 -13.15 17.68
C SER A 122 14.68 -11.78 17.22
N LEU A 123 14.58 -11.48 15.92
CA LEU A 123 14.90 -10.18 15.36
C LEU A 123 13.76 -9.17 15.59
N GLY A 124 12.70 -9.45 16.35
CA GLY A 124 11.72 -8.43 16.76
C GLY A 124 12.32 -7.41 17.75
N PRO A 125 11.77 -6.20 17.88
CA PRO A 125 12.19 -5.26 18.93
C PRO A 125 11.99 -5.88 20.31
N THR A 126 12.98 -5.74 21.18
CA THR A 126 12.92 -6.16 22.58
C THR A 126 12.22 -5.08 23.39
N ASP A 127 11.18 -5.43 24.16
CA ASP A 127 10.32 -4.50 24.90
C ASP A 127 11.02 -3.86 26.14
N ASP A 128 12.32 -4.08 26.32
CA ASP A 128 13.09 -3.73 27.52
C ASP A 128 13.78 -2.35 27.40
N GLY A 129 13.03 -1.31 27.00
CA GLY A 129 13.56 0.05 26.83
C GLY A 129 13.46 0.89 28.12
N ASP A 130 14.58 1.08 28.82
CA ASP A 130 14.72 2.08 29.90
C ASP A 130 14.74 3.51 29.31
N GLN A 131 13.82 4.36 29.76
CA GLN A 131 13.55 5.68 29.18
C GLN A 131 14.45 6.76 29.78
N SER A 132 15.73 6.79 29.38
CA SER A 132 16.59 7.96 29.64
C SER A 132 16.83 8.73 28.34
N SER A 133 16.18 9.88 28.21
CA SER A 133 16.22 10.71 27.02
C SER A 133 17.27 11.81 27.14
N THR A 134 18.22 11.83 26.21
CA THR A 134 18.94 13.06 25.86
C THR A 134 19.01 13.13 24.35
N THR A 135 18.28 14.07 23.76
CA THR A 135 18.38 14.43 22.33
C THR A 135 19.73 15.08 22.09
N ALA A 136 20.76 14.27 21.92
CA ALA A 136 22.07 14.73 21.50
C ALA A 136 22.03 15.13 20.02
N ILE A 137 22.69 16.25 19.69
CA ILE A 137 22.92 16.67 18.31
C ILE A 137 23.85 15.63 17.67
N VAL A 138 23.46 15.10 16.51
CA VAL A 138 24.22 14.10 15.76
C VAL A 138 25.36 14.84 15.04
N THR A 139 26.59 14.35 15.21
CA THR A 139 27.76 14.98 14.57
C THR A 139 27.77 14.73 13.06
N ASN A 140 28.48 15.57 12.28
CA ASN A 140 28.61 15.35 10.83
C ASN A 140 29.27 14.01 10.50
N ASP A 141 30.23 13.55 11.31
CA ASP A 141 30.87 12.24 11.11
C ASP A 141 29.87 11.09 11.30
N GLU A 142 28.98 11.22 12.28
CA GLU A 142 27.91 10.26 12.52
C GLU A 142 26.85 10.30 11.41
N ILE A 143 26.48 11.48 10.90
CA ILE A 143 25.62 11.63 9.72
C ILE A 143 26.23 10.91 8.52
N ASN A 144 27.52 11.12 8.26
CA ASN A 144 28.25 10.48 7.16
C ASN A 144 28.33 8.95 7.33
N ALA A 145 28.59 8.46 8.55
CA ALA A 145 28.61 7.04 8.86
C ALA A 145 27.24 6.40 8.62
N ARG A 146 26.16 6.98 9.17
CA ARG A 146 24.78 6.49 8.94
C ARG A 146 24.40 6.55 7.46
N THR A 147 24.84 7.57 6.74
CA THR A 147 24.56 7.70 5.30
C THR A 147 25.17 6.55 4.51
N ARG A 148 26.41 6.14 4.85
CA ARG A 148 27.04 4.95 4.23
C ARG A 148 26.23 3.68 4.51
N ILE A 149 25.72 3.51 5.72
CA ILE A 149 24.87 2.36 6.09
C ILE A 149 23.56 2.36 5.29
N VAL A 150 22.91 3.51 5.11
CA VAL A 150 21.71 3.62 4.25
C VAL A 150 22.02 3.23 2.81
N VAL A 151 23.15 3.70 2.27
CA VAL A 151 23.60 3.34 0.91
C VAL A 151 23.88 1.84 0.80
N GLU A 152 24.50 1.25 1.81
CA GLU A 152 24.76 -0.19 1.89
C GLU A 152 23.44 -0.99 1.90
N LEU A 153 22.47 -0.61 2.73
CA LEU A 153 21.13 -1.22 2.72
C LEU A 153 20.49 -1.18 1.33
N GLN A 154 20.59 -0.04 0.64
CA GLN A 154 19.97 0.19 -0.66
C GLN A 154 20.63 -0.53 -1.83
N LEU A 155 21.95 -0.66 -1.81
CA LEU A 155 22.72 -1.13 -2.97
C LEU A 155 23.22 -2.57 -2.81
N THR A 156 23.36 -3.06 -1.58
CA THR A 156 23.94 -4.38 -1.34
C THR A 156 23.01 -5.27 -0.52
N LEU A 157 22.62 -4.85 0.70
CA LEU A 157 21.97 -5.79 1.63
C LEU A 157 20.57 -6.20 1.16
N LEU A 158 19.70 -5.24 0.84
CA LEU A 158 18.35 -5.55 0.40
C LEU A 158 18.32 -6.25 -0.98
N PRO A 159 19.10 -5.82 -2.00
CA PRO A 159 19.19 -6.56 -3.26
C PRO A 159 19.70 -8.00 -3.12
N VAL A 160 20.72 -8.24 -2.29
CA VAL A 160 21.24 -9.60 -2.05
C VAL A 160 20.16 -10.49 -1.41
N LEU A 161 19.38 -9.96 -0.46
CA LEU A 161 18.27 -10.71 0.12
C LEU A 161 17.23 -11.08 -0.93
N GLN A 162 16.87 -10.16 -1.85
CA GLN A 162 15.95 -10.49 -2.95
C GLN A 162 16.48 -11.61 -3.83
N GLN A 163 17.76 -11.57 -4.17
CA GLN A 163 18.41 -12.59 -4.99
C GLN A 163 18.41 -13.94 -4.25
N GLN A 164 18.76 -13.97 -2.97
CA GLN A 164 18.75 -15.19 -2.15
C GLN A 164 17.35 -15.83 -2.09
N LEU A 165 16.28 -15.02 -1.99
CA LEU A 165 14.91 -15.54 -2.02
C LEU A 165 14.51 -16.11 -3.39
N ALA A 166 14.96 -15.48 -4.48
CA ALA A 166 14.76 -16.01 -5.83
C ALA A 166 15.53 -17.31 -6.03
N ASP A 167 16.79 -17.35 -5.58
CA ASP A 167 17.65 -18.54 -5.67
C ASP A 167 17.08 -19.71 -4.87
N LEU A 168 16.43 -19.46 -3.71
CA LEU A 168 15.72 -20.49 -2.94
C LEU A 168 14.52 -21.08 -3.71
N LEU A 169 13.72 -20.24 -4.37
CA LEU A 169 12.63 -20.73 -5.23
C LEU A 169 13.19 -21.61 -6.37
N ALA A 170 14.26 -21.16 -7.01
CA ALA A 170 14.92 -21.87 -8.11
C ALA A 170 15.62 -23.16 -7.66
N SER A 171 16.20 -23.19 -6.45
CA SER A 171 16.90 -24.37 -5.95
C SER A 171 15.94 -25.49 -5.55
N LEU A 172 14.74 -25.14 -5.09
CA LEU A 172 13.67 -26.09 -4.76
C LEU A 172 12.78 -26.42 -5.97
N SER A 173 13.14 -25.93 -7.16
CA SER A 173 12.39 -26.14 -8.40
C SER A 173 10.91 -25.74 -8.26
N LEU A 174 10.64 -24.69 -7.46
CA LEU A 174 9.28 -24.21 -7.16
C LEU A 174 8.72 -23.26 -8.22
N GLU A 175 9.55 -22.76 -9.13
CA GLU A 175 9.17 -21.75 -10.14
C GLU A 175 8.14 -22.23 -11.19
N THR A 176 8.13 -23.52 -11.52
CA THR A 176 7.26 -24.09 -12.58
C THR A 176 6.32 -25.13 -12.01
N LEU A 177 4.99 -24.93 -12.06
CA LEU A 177 3.95 -25.89 -11.56
C LEU A 177 3.98 -27.31 -12.19
N SER A 178 5.08 -27.73 -12.81
CA SER A 178 5.42 -29.08 -13.21
C SER A 178 5.16 -30.09 -12.08
N GLN A 179 4.71 -31.28 -12.49
CA GLN A 179 4.27 -32.35 -11.60
C GLN A 179 5.41 -32.99 -10.79
N ASP A 180 6.66 -32.79 -11.20
CA ASP A 180 7.82 -33.39 -10.54
C ASP A 180 8.92 -32.35 -10.27
N PRO A 181 9.01 -31.79 -9.05
CA PRO A 181 10.10 -30.90 -8.67
C PRO A 181 11.39 -31.69 -8.45
N ASP A 182 12.51 -31.23 -9.03
CA ASP A 182 13.86 -31.76 -8.76
C ASP A 182 14.62 -30.81 -7.81
N PRO A 183 14.44 -30.92 -6.48
CA PRO A 183 15.05 -30.02 -5.51
C PRO A 183 16.56 -30.26 -5.36
N ARG A 184 17.34 -29.20 -5.55
CA ARG A 184 18.80 -29.18 -5.36
C ARG A 184 19.15 -28.90 -3.90
N TYR A 185 18.90 -29.87 -3.02
CA TYR A 185 19.06 -29.70 -1.56
C TYR A 185 20.41 -29.14 -1.13
N ASN A 186 21.53 -29.55 -1.77
CA ASN A 186 22.85 -29.01 -1.42
C ASN A 186 22.96 -27.50 -1.69
N VAL A 187 22.42 -27.03 -2.82
CA VAL A 187 22.37 -25.61 -3.17
C VAL A 187 21.45 -24.86 -2.21
N THR A 188 20.26 -25.41 -1.93
CA THR A 188 19.33 -24.84 -0.94
C THR A 188 19.99 -24.63 0.41
N ARG A 189 20.73 -25.63 0.91
CA ARG A 189 21.43 -25.54 2.20
C ARG A 189 22.50 -24.46 2.23
N GLU A 190 23.23 -24.28 1.12
CA GLU A 190 24.24 -23.21 1.00
C GLU A 190 23.58 -21.83 1.07
N ILE A 191 22.47 -21.63 0.34
CA ILE A 191 21.71 -20.38 0.36
C ILE A 191 21.17 -20.10 1.77
N LEU A 192 20.56 -21.10 2.43
CA LEU A 192 20.02 -20.95 3.79
C LEU A 192 21.10 -20.57 4.81
N ALA A 193 22.29 -21.15 4.70
CA ALA A 193 23.42 -20.83 5.56
C ALA A 193 23.88 -19.37 5.44
N GLN A 194 23.67 -18.73 4.28
CA GLN A 194 24.01 -17.33 4.04
C GLN A 194 22.92 -16.35 4.49
N ILE A 195 21.65 -16.74 4.43
CA ILE A 195 20.52 -15.85 4.77
C ILE A 195 20.58 -15.42 6.24
N GLY A 196 20.83 -16.34 7.17
CA GLY A 196 20.83 -16.02 8.60
C GLY A 196 21.81 -14.90 8.99
N PRO A 197 23.12 -15.01 8.68
CA PRO A 197 24.09 -13.93 8.87
C PRO A 197 23.71 -12.64 8.14
N HIS A 198 23.14 -12.75 6.93
CA HIS A 198 22.73 -11.59 6.15
C HIS A 198 21.57 -10.81 6.79
N LEU A 199 20.57 -11.52 7.34
CA LEU A 199 19.47 -10.92 8.09
C LEU A 199 19.96 -10.21 9.37
N ARG A 200 20.93 -10.81 10.08
CA ARG A 200 21.56 -10.16 11.24
C ARG A 200 22.29 -8.86 10.85
N ARG A 201 22.97 -8.84 9.70
CA ARG A 201 23.63 -7.64 9.17
C ARG A 201 22.60 -6.56 8.82
N ILE A 202 21.52 -6.92 8.13
CA ILE A 202 20.41 -6.01 7.84
C ILE A 202 19.86 -5.41 9.13
N ARG A 203 19.60 -6.24 10.15
CA ARG A 203 19.10 -5.79 11.45
C ARG A 203 20.05 -4.79 12.11
N HIS A 204 21.33 -5.13 12.18
CA HIS A 204 22.34 -4.26 12.77
C HIS A 204 22.43 -2.90 12.04
N SER A 205 22.38 -2.91 10.71
CA SER A 205 22.34 -1.69 9.91
C SER A 205 21.12 -0.83 10.21
N VAL A 206 19.93 -1.44 10.37
CA VAL A 206 18.70 -0.73 10.74
C VAL A 206 18.81 -0.11 12.14
N CYS A 207 19.29 -0.86 13.13
CA CYS A 207 19.48 -0.33 14.49
C CYS A 207 20.46 0.86 14.51
N ALA A 208 21.51 0.81 13.70
CA ALA A 208 22.51 1.87 13.62
C ALA A 208 21.97 3.18 13.01
N ILE A 209 21.07 3.11 12.04
CA ILE A 209 20.51 4.31 11.39
C ILE A 209 19.31 4.89 12.15
N SER A 210 18.62 4.07 12.96
CA SER A 210 17.38 4.42 13.68
C SER A 210 17.42 4.06 15.17
N PRO A 211 18.43 4.51 15.93
CA PRO A 211 18.55 4.15 17.34
C PRO A 211 17.37 4.61 18.18
N SER A 212 16.75 5.74 17.82
CA SER A 212 15.57 6.27 18.52
C SER A 212 14.34 5.37 18.34
N TYR A 213 14.16 4.82 17.14
CA TYR A 213 13.09 3.86 16.87
C TYR A 213 13.25 2.59 17.69
N GLU A 214 14.47 2.03 17.72
CA GLU A 214 14.77 0.82 18.48
C GLU A 214 14.62 1.01 19.99
N ALA A 215 15.04 2.16 20.51
CA ALA A 215 14.92 2.47 21.92
C ALA A 215 13.50 2.94 22.33
N GLY A 216 12.57 3.07 21.39
CA GLY A 216 11.23 3.59 21.67
C GLY A 216 11.22 5.04 22.16
N VAL A 217 12.27 5.82 21.87
CA VAL A 217 12.43 7.21 22.33
C VAL A 217 12.22 8.21 21.20
N ALA A 218 11.86 9.44 21.55
CA ALA A 218 11.78 10.52 20.58
C ALA A 218 13.18 10.84 20.02
N GLY A 219 13.34 10.68 18.70
CA GLY A 219 14.56 11.11 18.00
C GLY A 219 14.67 12.63 17.86
N PRO A 220 15.80 13.13 17.30
CA PRO A 220 16.07 14.55 17.08
C PRO A 220 15.23 15.16 15.93
N ALA A 221 13.99 14.69 15.73
CA ALA A 221 13.15 15.01 14.58
C ALA A 221 12.84 16.50 14.41
N GLY A 222 13.00 17.33 15.45
CA GLY A 222 12.80 18.77 15.37
C GLY A 222 14.00 19.56 14.86
N ILE A 223 15.20 18.96 14.83
CA ILE A 223 16.46 19.65 14.50
C ILE A 223 17.25 18.97 13.37
N ASP A 224 16.73 17.89 12.80
CA ASP A 224 17.39 17.06 11.80
C ASP A 224 17.18 17.52 10.35
N GLY A 225 16.73 18.76 10.13
CA GLY A 225 16.45 19.28 8.79
C GLY A 225 17.62 19.11 7.81
N HIS A 226 18.85 19.25 8.30
CA HIS A 226 20.08 19.15 7.52
C HIS A 226 20.67 17.72 7.45
N TYR A 227 20.02 16.71 8.03
CA TYR A 227 20.55 15.35 8.08
C TYR A 227 20.37 14.57 6.76
N GLY A 228 19.75 15.17 5.73
CA GLY A 228 19.61 14.57 4.41
C GLY A 228 18.92 13.20 4.44
N MET A 229 19.61 12.16 3.97
CA MET A 229 19.04 10.80 3.90
C MET A 229 18.85 10.13 5.27
N VAL A 230 19.51 10.64 6.32
CA VAL A 230 19.48 10.07 7.68
C VAL A 230 18.60 10.86 8.65
N LYS A 231 17.71 11.70 8.11
CA LYS A 231 16.56 12.25 8.85
C LYS A 231 15.82 11.15 9.60
N THR A 232 15.42 11.42 10.84
CA THR A 232 14.67 10.50 11.71
C THR A 232 13.43 9.95 11.01
N TYR A 233 12.64 10.80 10.34
CA TYR A 233 11.47 10.38 9.57
C TYR A 233 11.79 9.30 8.51
N ARG A 234 12.94 9.43 7.83
CA ARG A 234 13.35 8.51 6.78
C ARG A 234 13.88 7.20 7.35
N CYS A 235 14.78 7.28 8.33
CA CYS A 235 15.35 6.11 8.98
C CYS A 235 14.28 5.31 9.71
N ASP A 236 13.40 5.95 10.47
CA ASP A 236 12.35 5.26 11.23
C ASP A 236 11.34 4.59 10.28
N SER A 237 11.01 5.24 9.15
CA SER A 237 10.16 4.62 8.13
C SER A 237 10.87 3.42 7.48
N LEU A 238 12.17 3.53 7.18
CA LEU A 238 12.95 2.43 6.61
C LEU A 238 13.07 1.27 7.60
N ALA A 239 13.31 1.56 8.88
CA ALA A 239 13.37 0.58 9.95
C ALA A 239 12.06 -0.21 10.07
N LYS A 240 10.92 0.49 10.18
CA LYS A 240 9.59 -0.12 10.19
C LYS A 240 9.32 -1.02 8.98
N ASP A 241 9.68 -0.54 7.79
CA ASP A 241 9.48 -1.30 6.56
C ASP A 241 10.37 -2.56 6.49
N VAL A 242 11.63 -2.47 6.94
CA VAL A 242 12.55 -3.61 6.99
C VAL A 242 12.14 -4.60 8.07
N GLU A 243 11.78 -4.14 9.27
CA GLU A 243 11.25 -4.98 10.35
C GLU A 243 10.00 -5.74 9.89
N LYS A 244 9.08 -5.07 9.19
CA LYS A 244 7.93 -5.73 8.58
C LYS A 244 8.35 -6.92 7.70
N ILE A 245 9.37 -6.72 6.87
CA ILE A 245 9.89 -7.75 5.97
C ILE A 245 10.56 -8.86 6.78
N THR A 246 11.49 -8.52 7.68
CA THR A 246 12.34 -9.51 8.36
C THR A 246 11.62 -10.28 9.44
N CYS A 247 10.78 -9.63 10.25
CA CYS A 247 10.21 -10.24 11.45
C CYS A 247 8.88 -10.94 11.18
N TYR A 248 8.11 -10.45 10.21
CA TYR A 248 6.77 -10.96 9.95
C TYR A 248 6.70 -11.73 8.63
N LEU A 249 7.10 -11.11 7.52
CA LEU A 249 6.88 -11.70 6.21
C LEU A 249 7.86 -12.84 5.91
N LEU A 250 9.14 -12.68 6.23
CA LEU A 250 10.13 -13.74 6.05
C LEU A 250 9.88 -14.91 6.99
N ARG A 251 9.45 -14.64 8.22
CA ARG A 251 9.06 -15.68 9.17
C ARG A 251 7.95 -16.55 8.58
N ASP A 252 6.85 -15.92 8.17
CA ASP A 252 5.71 -16.58 7.54
C ASP A 252 6.12 -17.35 6.28
N LEU A 253 7.01 -16.77 5.45
CA LEU A 253 7.56 -17.48 4.28
C LEU A 253 8.39 -18.72 4.67
N PHE A 254 9.26 -18.63 5.68
CA PHE A 254 10.09 -19.75 6.10
C PHE A 254 9.29 -20.86 6.80
N GLU A 255 8.23 -20.52 7.53
CA GLU A 255 7.27 -21.50 8.07
C GLU A 255 6.61 -22.30 6.93
N VAL A 256 6.17 -21.62 5.87
CA VAL A 256 5.60 -22.26 4.67
C VAL A 256 6.62 -23.16 3.94
N TYR A 257 7.88 -22.70 3.82
CA TYR A 257 8.95 -23.55 3.27
C TYR A 257 9.21 -24.80 4.13
N ALA A 258 9.19 -24.68 5.45
CA ALA A 258 9.36 -25.81 6.36
C ALA A 258 8.21 -26.82 6.24
N GLU A 259 6.97 -26.34 6.16
CA GLU A 259 5.78 -27.17 5.92
C GLU A 259 5.90 -27.93 4.60
N PHE A 260 6.35 -27.25 3.53
CA PHE A 260 6.55 -27.87 2.21
C PHE A 260 7.55 -29.03 2.25
N MET A 261 8.60 -28.90 3.06
CA MET A 261 9.56 -29.99 3.23
C MET A 261 9.02 -31.14 4.10
N GLY A 262 8.11 -30.87 5.04
CA GLY A 262 7.52 -31.88 5.92
C GLY A 262 6.51 -32.81 5.24
N GLU A 263 5.80 -32.33 4.21
CA GLU A 263 4.81 -33.16 3.49
C GLU A 263 5.46 -34.32 2.70
N GLY A 264 6.74 -34.19 2.32
CA GLY A 264 7.51 -35.26 1.67
C GLY A 264 7.89 -36.41 2.59
N GLU A 265 7.90 -36.20 3.92
CA GLU A 265 8.31 -37.20 4.91
C GLU A 265 7.17 -38.14 5.32
N SER A 266 5.91 -37.76 5.05
CA SER A 266 4.71 -38.44 5.56
C SER A 266 4.04 -39.40 4.56
N SER A 267 4.70 -39.73 3.44
CA SER A 267 4.19 -40.72 2.46
C SER A 267 4.47 -42.17 2.87
N GLY A 268 4.28 -42.49 4.14
CA GLY A 268 4.20 -43.85 4.67
C GLY A 268 2.91 -43.99 5.47
N ASP A 269 1.97 -44.77 4.94
CA ASP A 269 0.67 -45.16 5.51
C ASP A 269 0.40 -44.71 6.96
N PHE A 270 -0.24 -43.55 7.14
CA PHE A 270 -0.90 -43.22 8.41
C PHE A 270 -2.32 -42.69 8.17
N PRO A 271 -3.32 -43.18 8.92
CA PRO A 271 -4.72 -42.84 8.70
C PRO A 271 -5.01 -41.41 9.19
N LEU A 272 -5.47 -40.59 8.23
CA LEU A 272 -6.48 -39.53 8.33
C LEU A 272 -6.97 -39.17 9.75
N PHE A 273 -6.16 -38.46 10.55
CA PHE A 273 -6.67 -37.67 11.69
C PHE A 273 -5.79 -36.46 11.98
N SER A 274 -5.97 -35.39 11.20
CA SER A 274 -6.06 -33.98 11.67
C SER A 274 -6.41 -33.10 10.45
N GLY A 275 -7.50 -32.34 10.54
CA GLY A 275 -8.14 -31.67 9.41
C GLY A 275 -7.27 -30.59 8.76
N LEU A 276 -7.38 -30.53 7.43
CA LEU A 276 -6.68 -29.64 6.48
C LEU A 276 -5.22 -29.99 6.19
N LYS A 277 -4.99 -31.13 5.50
CA LYS A 277 -3.82 -31.23 4.62
C LYS A 277 -4.03 -30.23 3.47
N ILE A 278 -3.25 -29.15 3.47
CA ILE A 278 -3.22 -28.23 2.34
C ILE A 278 -2.61 -29.01 1.17
N PRO A 279 -3.23 -29.07 -0.02
CA PRO A 279 -2.61 -29.77 -1.14
C PRO A 279 -1.21 -29.20 -1.43
N LEU A 280 -0.20 -30.05 -1.67
CA LEU A 280 1.16 -29.65 -2.07
C LEU A 280 1.19 -28.55 -3.15
N TYR A 281 0.25 -28.62 -4.10
CA TYR A 281 0.05 -27.61 -5.13
C TYR A 281 -0.30 -26.21 -4.56
N SER A 282 -1.20 -26.17 -3.56
CA SER A 282 -1.58 -24.94 -2.85
C SER A 282 -0.40 -24.38 -2.07
N LEU A 283 0.38 -25.22 -1.39
CA LEU A 283 1.54 -24.80 -0.62
C LEU A 283 2.66 -24.22 -1.50
N ARG A 284 2.85 -24.82 -2.69
CA ARG A 284 3.73 -24.30 -3.74
C ARG A 284 3.28 -22.94 -4.26
N ALA A 285 2.00 -22.81 -4.63
CA ALA A 285 1.44 -21.54 -5.10
C ALA A 285 1.56 -20.44 -4.02
N GLN A 286 1.32 -20.80 -2.76
CA GLN A 286 1.47 -19.91 -1.61
C GLN A 286 2.93 -19.47 -1.43
N THR A 287 3.90 -20.39 -1.51
CA THR A 287 5.33 -20.06 -1.46
C THR A 287 5.72 -19.06 -2.56
N MET A 288 5.32 -19.32 -3.80
CA MET A 288 5.59 -18.42 -4.94
C MET A 288 4.99 -17.04 -4.72
N GLN A 289 3.72 -16.97 -4.30
CA GLN A 289 3.01 -15.72 -4.06
C GLN A 289 3.67 -14.91 -2.94
N LYS A 290 4.00 -15.55 -1.81
CA LYS A 290 4.66 -14.89 -0.66
C LYS A 290 6.05 -14.38 -1.03
N THR A 291 6.86 -15.17 -1.76
CA THR A 291 8.17 -14.72 -2.22
C THR A 291 8.07 -13.54 -3.19
N ALA A 292 7.18 -13.61 -4.19
CA ALA A 292 6.96 -12.51 -5.14
C ALA A 292 6.51 -11.22 -4.43
N ARG A 293 5.62 -11.36 -3.44
CA ARG A 293 5.16 -10.27 -2.59
C ARG A 293 6.30 -9.64 -1.80
N ILE A 294 7.15 -10.44 -1.15
CA ILE A 294 8.29 -9.95 -0.37
C ILE A 294 9.28 -9.24 -1.28
N ASN A 295 9.62 -9.82 -2.42
CA ASN A 295 10.50 -9.20 -3.41
C ASN A 295 9.97 -7.84 -3.89
N LYS A 296 8.67 -7.75 -4.19
CA LYS A 296 8.02 -6.47 -4.54
C LYS A 296 8.11 -5.45 -3.40
N LEU A 297 7.94 -5.87 -2.15
CA LEU A 297 8.07 -4.98 -0.99
C LEU A 297 9.51 -4.49 -0.81
N ILE A 298 10.51 -5.36 -0.92
CA ILE A 298 11.92 -4.97 -0.85
C ILE A 298 12.25 -3.94 -1.95
N SER A 299 11.81 -4.17 -3.19
CA SER A 299 11.99 -3.21 -4.30
C SER A 299 11.36 -1.85 -3.99
N ASN A 300 10.16 -1.84 -3.39
CA ASN A 300 9.49 -0.62 -2.98
C ASN A 300 10.24 0.10 -1.84
N VAL A 301 10.83 -0.64 -0.89
CA VAL A 301 11.65 -0.06 0.20
C VAL A 301 12.92 0.58 -0.37
N ILE A 302 13.62 -0.10 -1.27
CA ILE A 302 14.78 0.44 -1.98
C ILE A 302 14.39 1.71 -2.75
N LYS A 303 13.28 1.67 -3.48
CA LYS A 303 12.79 2.82 -4.24
C LYS A 303 12.48 4.02 -3.33
N ARG A 304 11.67 3.83 -2.28
CA ARG A 304 11.26 4.90 -1.34
C ARG A 304 12.42 5.51 -0.58
N SER A 305 13.37 4.69 -0.16
CA SER A 305 14.56 5.17 0.55
C SER A 305 15.49 6.04 -0.30
N ARG A 306 15.39 5.97 -1.64
CA ARG A 306 16.10 6.84 -2.59
C ARG A 306 15.32 8.08 -3.03
N GLN A 307 14.02 8.14 -2.75
CA GLN A 307 13.16 9.26 -3.15
C GLN A 307 13.36 10.48 -2.26
N SER A 308 13.05 11.69 -2.77
CA SER A 308 13.01 12.90 -1.94
C SER A 308 11.87 12.83 -0.92
N ASP A 309 11.95 13.66 0.12
CA ASP A 309 10.91 13.74 1.15
C ASP A 309 9.54 14.10 0.54
N LEU A 310 9.52 14.99 -0.46
CA LEU A 310 8.30 15.36 -1.19
C LEU A 310 7.75 14.19 -2.02
N ALA A 311 8.62 13.45 -2.71
CA ALA A 311 8.18 12.28 -3.49
C ALA A 311 7.58 11.19 -2.58
N ASN A 312 8.12 11.00 -1.38
CA ASN A 312 7.54 10.10 -0.38
C ASN A 312 6.15 10.57 0.09
N LEU A 313 5.97 11.87 0.36
CA LEU A 313 4.65 12.44 0.67
C LEU A 313 3.65 12.27 -0.48
N GLN A 314 4.09 12.52 -1.71
CA GLN A 314 3.26 12.38 -2.90
C GLN A 314 2.81 10.94 -3.12
N GLU A 315 3.65 9.93 -2.86
CA GLU A 315 3.22 8.54 -2.93
C GLU A 315 2.07 8.25 -1.94
N LYS A 316 2.12 8.81 -0.72
CA LYS A 316 1.05 8.71 0.26
C LYS A 316 -0.22 9.42 -0.22
N TRP A 317 -0.12 10.65 -0.71
CA TRP A 317 -1.26 11.36 -1.29
C TRP A 317 -1.86 10.65 -2.51
N GLN A 318 -1.04 9.98 -3.33
CA GLN A 318 -1.52 9.20 -4.48
C GLN A 318 -2.32 7.98 -4.01
N THR A 319 -1.96 7.38 -2.88
CA THR A 319 -2.74 6.32 -2.23
C THR A 319 -4.10 6.86 -1.76
N VAL A 320 -4.11 8.04 -1.16
CA VAL A 320 -5.35 8.73 -0.77
C VAL A 320 -6.25 9.02 -1.97
N VAL A 321 -5.70 9.54 -3.08
CA VAL A 321 -6.46 9.78 -4.32
C VAL A 321 -7.11 8.50 -4.83
N LYS A 322 -6.41 7.36 -4.80
CA LYS A 322 -6.96 6.06 -5.21
C LYS A 322 -8.14 5.68 -4.31
N ARG A 323 -8.00 5.79 -2.98
CA ARG A 323 -9.07 5.47 -2.02
C ARG A 323 -10.30 6.36 -2.20
N LEU A 324 -10.12 7.68 -2.31
CA LEU A 324 -11.23 8.62 -2.57
C LEU A 324 -11.89 8.34 -3.92
N THR A 325 -11.13 7.93 -4.94
CA THR A 325 -11.67 7.56 -6.26
C THR A 325 -12.49 6.28 -6.20
N SER A 326 -12.03 5.27 -5.48
CA SER A 326 -12.80 4.03 -5.25
C SER A 326 -14.09 4.32 -4.49
N SER A 327 -14.03 5.13 -3.43
CA SER A 327 -15.20 5.57 -2.68
C SER A 327 -16.19 6.33 -3.59
N LEU A 328 -15.72 7.25 -4.45
CA LEU A 328 -16.59 7.96 -5.40
C LEU A 328 -17.32 7.01 -6.34
N LYS A 329 -16.62 6.01 -6.88
CA LYS A 329 -17.23 4.99 -7.73
C LYS A 329 -18.28 4.20 -6.97
N TYR A 330 -17.98 3.80 -5.74
CA TYR A 330 -18.91 3.08 -4.88
C TYR A 330 -20.17 3.90 -4.58
N VAL A 331 -20.03 5.13 -4.08
CA VAL A 331 -21.17 6.02 -3.78
C VAL A 331 -22.02 6.27 -5.03
N SER A 332 -21.37 6.54 -6.17
CA SER A 332 -22.08 6.81 -7.43
C SER A 332 -22.88 5.59 -7.90
N ARG A 333 -22.35 4.37 -7.72
CA ARG A 333 -23.08 3.13 -8.01
C ARG A 333 -24.30 2.97 -7.09
N ARG A 334 -24.13 3.17 -5.78
CA ARG A 334 -25.25 3.09 -4.81
C ARG A 334 -26.40 4.04 -5.17
N ILE A 335 -26.07 5.29 -5.51
CA ILE A 335 -27.08 6.27 -5.96
C ILE A 335 -27.75 5.81 -7.25
N HIS A 336 -26.98 5.35 -8.23
CA HIS A 336 -27.52 4.90 -9.52
C HIS A 336 -28.47 3.69 -9.37
N CYS A 337 -28.09 2.68 -8.58
CA CYS A 337 -28.94 1.53 -8.28
C CYS A 337 -30.25 1.96 -7.60
N THR A 338 -30.20 2.97 -6.74
CA THR A 338 -31.39 3.47 -6.03
C THR A 338 -32.34 4.22 -6.98
N LEU A 339 -31.81 5.01 -7.90
CA LEU A 339 -32.61 5.84 -8.81
C LEU A 339 -33.19 5.09 -10.01
N ASN A 340 -32.50 4.04 -10.48
CA ASN A 340 -32.85 3.33 -11.71
C ASN A 340 -33.47 1.95 -11.47
N ARG A 341 -33.96 1.69 -10.25
CA ARG A 341 -34.71 0.46 -10.00
C ARG A 341 -36.01 0.52 -10.83
N PRO A 342 -36.26 -0.48 -11.70
CA PRO A 342 -37.58 -0.62 -12.32
C PRO A 342 -38.61 -0.67 -11.21
N ILE A 343 -39.63 0.18 -11.31
CA ILE A 343 -40.84 0.08 -10.49
C ILE A 343 -41.62 -1.10 -11.07
N ASP A 344 -41.09 -2.31 -10.92
CA ASP A 344 -41.84 -3.50 -11.27
C ASP A 344 -42.60 -3.93 -10.02
N GLU A 345 -43.91 -3.79 -10.16
CA GLU A 345 -44.97 -4.19 -9.26
C GLU A 345 -44.79 -5.65 -8.80
N ASP A 346 -45.06 -5.88 -7.52
CA ASP A 346 -45.51 -7.14 -6.93
C ASP A 346 -45.16 -8.42 -7.73
N SER A 347 -43.96 -8.93 -7.54
CA SER A 347 -43.67 -10.33 -7.85
C SER A 347 -43.25 -11.03 -6.56
N GLU A 348 -44.28 -11.43 -5.82
CA GLU A 348 -44.22 -12.59 -4.93
C GLU A 348 -43.83 -13.81 -5.78
N SER A 349 -42.61 -14.30 -5.62
CA SER A 349 -42.23 -15.69 -5.91
C SER A 349 -40.91 -15.94 -5.21
N GLU A 350 -40.98 -16.55 -4.03
CA GLU A 350 -40.74 -17.98 -3.82
C GLU A 350 -39.24 -18.28 -3.71
N ASP A 351 -38.89 -18.68 -2.47
CA ASP A 351 -37.78 -19.56 -2.14
C ASP A 351 -37.45 -20.51 -3.28
N THR A 352 -36.18 -20.57 -3.67
CA THR A 352 -35.47 -21.85 -3.82
C THR A 352 -33.97 -21.64 -4.12
N SER A 353 -33.20 -22.52 -3.49
CA SER A 353 -31.94 -23.10 -3.97
C SER A 353 -30.65 -22.35 -3.68
N ASP A 354 -29.97 -22.85 -2.64
CA ASP A 354 -28.65 -23.48 -2.72
C ASP A 354 -27.92 -23.33 -4.06
N SER A 355 -26.77 -22.66 -4.03
CA SER A 355 -25.68 -22.91 -4.97
C SER A 355 -24.36 -22.63 -4.29
N ASP A 356 -23.66 -23.73 -4.01
CA ASP A 356 -22.21 -23.78 -3.83
C ASP A 356 -21.48 -23.09 -4.99
N GLY A 357 -20.40 -22.39 -4.67
CA GLY A 357 -19.57 -21.70 -5.64
C GLY A 357 -18.31 -21.14 -4.98
N ASP A 358 -17.28 -21.98 -4.95
CA ASP A 358 -15.89 -21.64 -4.62
C ASP A 358 -15.41 -20.43 -5.43
N ASP A 359 -14.79 -19.45 -4.77
CA ASP A 359 -13.92 -18.48 -5.46
C ASP A 359 -12.76 -18.03 -4.54
N GLU A 360 -11.55 -18.22 -5.05
CA GLU A 360 -10.28 -18.00 -4.37
C GLU A 360 -9.94 -16.50 -4.28
N SER A 361 -9.51 -16.06 -3.08
CA SER A 361 -9.16 -14.66 -2.83
C SER A 361 -7.66 -14.47 -2.58
N GLU A 362 -7.06 -13.64 -3.43
CA GLU A 362 -5.65 -13.26 -3.50
C GLU A 362 -5.12 -12.53 -2.24
N GLY A 363 -3.95 -12.96 -1.77
CA GLY A 363 -3.21 -12.36 -0.67
C GLY A 363 -2.48 -11.06 -1.02
N SER A 364 -3.13 -9.91 -0.82
CA SER A 364 -2.46 -8.61 -0.63
C SER A 364 -2.79 -8.04 0.75
N ILE A 365 -1.85 -8.11 1.72
CA ILE A 365 -1.78 -7.25 2.92
C ILE A 365 -1.91 -5.79 2.49
N LYS A 366 -3.15 -5.35 2.50
CA LYS A 366 -3.56 -3.99 2.75
C LYS A 366 -3.65 -3.88 4.28
N LEU A 367 -3.29 -2.73 4.84
CA LEU A 367 -3.91 -2.34 6.10
C LEU A 367 -5.41 -2.33 5.82
N GLU A 368 -6.13 -3.26 6.44
CA GLU A 368 -7.59 -3.27 6.59
C GLU A 368 -8.34 -2.72 5.37
N ASP A 369 -8.27 -3.44 4.26
CA ASP A 369 -9.18 -3.22 3.13
C ASP A 369 -10.32 -4.20 3.28
N HIS A 370 -11.26 -3.81 4.13
CA HIS A 370 -12.53 -4.48 4.25
C HIS A 370 -13.18 -4.61 2.85
N SER A 371 -13.31 -5.85 2.40
CA SER A 371 -14.26 -6.34 1.40
C SER A 371 -15.74 -6.11 1.79
N LEU A 372 -16.02 -5.26 2.79
CA LEU A 372 -17.37 -5.00 3.33
C LEU A 372 -18.30 -4.27 2.33
N TYR A 373 -17.79 -3.81 1.18
CA TYR A 373 -18.57 -3.02 0.23
C TYR A 373 -19.22 -3.83 -0.91
N ALA A 374 -18.86 -5.12 -1.10
CA ALA A 374 -19.41 -5.92 -2.18
C ALA A 374 -20.86 -6.38 -1.89
N SER A 375 -21.16 -6.81 -0.66
CA SER A 375 -22.47 -7.40 -0.33
C SER A 375 -23.62 -6.38 -0.23
N SER A 376 -23.34 -5.11 0.07
CA SER A 376 -24.38 -4.07 0.27
C SER A 376 -24.66 -3.25 -1.00
N ALA A 377 -23.93 -3.46 -2.09
CA ALA A 377 -24.00 -2.62 -3.29
C ALA A 377 -25.37 -2.66 -4.03
N HIS A 378 -26.19 -3.67 -3.74
CA HIS A 378 -27.44 -3.95 -4.45
C HIS A 378 -28.71 -3.51 -3.70
N THR A 379 -28.61 -3.15 -2.41
CA THR A 379 -29.78 -2.68 -1.66
C THR A 379 -30.01 -1.19 -1.92
N PRO A 380 -31.22 -0.80 -2.41
CA PRO A 380 -31.54 0.60 -2.65
C PRO A 380 -31.52 1.41 -1.35
N LEU A 381 -31.07 2.65 -1.44
CA LEU A 381 -31.07 3.57 -0.30
C LEU A 381 -32.48 4.09 -0.04
N HIS A 382 -32.84 4.23 1.23
CA HIS A 382 -34.07 4.94 1.62
C HIS A 382 -34.00 6.40 1.13
N PRO A 383 -35.10 7.05 0.68
CA PRO A 383 -35.07 8.40 0.09
C PRO A 383 -34.35 9.44 0.95
N HIS A 384 -34.59 9.45 2.27
CA HIS A 384 -33.91 10.37 3.18
C HIS A 384 -32.40 10.11 3.28
N VAL A 385 -31.98 8.83 3.23
CA VAL A 385 -30.55 8.46 3.22
C VAL A 385 -29.93 8.82 1.87
N LEU A 386 -30.67 8.67 0.77
CA LEU A 386 -30.23 9.05 -0.57
C LEU A 386 -29.85 10.54 -0.65
N GLU A 387 -30.67 11.43 -0.10
CA GLU A 387 -30.36 12.86 -0.06
C GLU A 387 -29.08 13.16 0.72
N LEU A 388 -28.89 12.50 1.86
CA LEU A 388 -27.71 12.65 2.70
C LEU A 388 -26.44 12.16 1.99
N VAL A 389 -26.51 10.99 1.34
CA VAL A 389 -25.42 10.42 0.54
C VAL A 389 -25.11 11.31 -0.68
N GLN A 390 -26.12 11.89 -1.33
CA GLN A 390 -25.91 12.86 -2.40
C GLN A 390 -25.22 14.14 -1.90
N ALA A 391 -25.54 14.59 -0.68
CA ALA A 391 -24.93 15.77 -0.07
C ALA A 391 -23.45 15.56 0.31
N SER A 392 -22.99 14.32 0.51
CA SER A 392 -21.58 14.01 0.81
C SER A 392 -20.69 13.92 -0.44
N LEU A 393 -21.24 13.66 -1.62
CA LEU A 393 -20.50 13.54 -2.88
C LEU A 393 -19.59 14.75 -3.19
N PRO A 394 -20.03 16.02 -3.04
CA PRO A 394 -19.17 17.18 -3.29
C PRO A 394 -17.93 17.17 -2.39
N ILE A 395 -18.07 16.82 -1.11
CA ILE A 395 -16.94 16.76 -0.16
C ILE A 395 -15.91 15.74 -0.62
N LEU A 396 -16.36 14.56 -1.02
CA LEU A 396 -15.50 13.49 -1.53
C LEU A 396 -14.78 13.90 -2.83
N LYS A 397 -15.48 14.58 -3.75
CA LYS A 397 -14.88 15.16 -4.97
C LYS A 397 -13.84 16.23 -4.66
N LEU A 398 -14.13 17.12 -3.71
CA LEU A 398 -13.21 18.18 -3.28
C LEU A 398 -11.96 17.62 -2.62
N GLY A 399 -12.09 16.59 -1.77
CA GLY A 399 -10.95 15.84 -1.24
C GLY A 399 -10.08 15.29 -2.36
N ARG A 400 -10.68 14.61 -3.35
CA ARG A 400 -9.94 14.11 -4.52
C ARG A 400 -9.23 15.24 -5.29
N ILE A 401 -9.87 16.41 -5.44
CA ILE A 401 -9.26 17.57 -6.11
C ILE A 401 -8.08 18.12 -5.29
N PHE A 402 -8.22 18.23 -3.97
CA PHE A 402 -7.18 18.70 -3.05
C PHE A 402 -5.88 17.90 -3.24
N TYR A 403 -5.91 16.58 -3.07
CA TYR A 403 -4.70 15.77 -3.22
C TYR A 403 -4.19 15.73 -4.66
N ASN A 404 -5.06 15.76 -5.68
CA ASN A 404 -4.58 15.86 -7.07
C ASN A 404 -3.81 17.15 -7.34
N ARG A 405 -4.14 18.26 -6.66
CA ARG A 405 -3.35 19.50 -6.74
C ARG A 405 -1.97 19.36 -6.08
N LEU A 406 -1.83 18.51 -5.06
CA LEU A 406 -0.56 18.24 -4.38
C LEU A 406 0.39 17.30 -5.16
N LEU A 407 -0.16 16.49 -6.08
CA LEU A 407 0.60 15.48 -6.84
C LEU A 407 1.39 16.02 -8.06
N VAL A 408 1.60 17.34 -8.18
CA VAL A 408 2.40 17.94 -9.26
C VAL A 408 1.89 17.53 -10.65
N ARG A 409 0.63 17.84 -10.94
CA ARG A 409 0.07 17.74 -12.30
C ARG A 409 -0.09 19.09 -13.01
N SER A 410 0.23 20.20 -12.34
CA SER A 410 0.10 21.54 -12.90
C SER A 410 1.15 22.49 -12.31
N SER A 411 1.91 23.12 -13.21
CA SER A 411 2.86 24.20 -12.97
C SER A 411 2.28 25.30 -12.09
N PRO A 412 3.07 25.94 -11.20
CA PRO A 412 4.48 25.71 -10.93
C PRO A 412 4.72 24.45 -10.09
N THR A 413 5.87 23.82 -10.32
CA THR A 413 6.37 22.68 -9.55
C THR A 413 6.81 23.18 -8.17
N PHE A 414 6.58 22.39 -7.12
CA PHE A 414 7.06 22.69 -5.78
C PHE A 414 8.20 21.75 -5.38
N THR A 415 9.10 22.22 -4.53
CA THR A 415 10.02 21.41 -3.73
C THR A 415 9.79 21.66 -2.25
N LEU A 416 10.28 20.77 -1.39
CA LEU A 416 10.43 21.08 0.03
C LEU A 416 11.70 21.91 0.24
N ASP A 417 11.70 22.72 1.30
CA ASP A 417 12.92 23.33 1.80
C ASP A 417 13.89 22.23 2.27
N ASP A 418 15.16 22.35 1.89
CA ASP A 418 16.22 21.43 2.35
C ASP A 418 16.35 21.47 3.88
N ARG A 419 15.86 22.53 4.53
CA ARG A 419 15.83 22.69 5.99
C ARG A 419 14.60 22.11 6.67
N THR A 420 13.61 21.58 5.93
CA THR A 420 12.41 21.00 6.54
C THR A 420 12.80 19.82 7.45
N SER A 421 12.46 19.92 8.74
CA SER A 421 12.76 18.89 9.74
C SER A 421 11.85 17.67 9.57
N SER A 422 12.25 16.53 10.14
CA SER A 422 11.40 15.33 10.19
C SER A 422 10.08 15.59 10.88
N ARG A 423 10.07 16.42 11.93
CA ARG A 423 8.86 16.82 12.67
C ARG A 423 7.89 17.54 11.74
N ASP A 424 8.38 18.49 10.96
CA ASP A 424 7.54 19.24 10.03
C ASP A 424 6.99 18.35 8.91
N ILE A 425 7.81 17.42 8.38
CA ILE A 425 7.36 16.44 7.38
C ILE A 425 6.27 15.54 7.95
N MET A 426 6.44 15.06 9.19
CA MET A 426 5.44 14.23 9.87
C MET A 426 4.15 15.00 10.12
N ASN A 427 4.24 16.24 10.60
CA ASN A 427 3.07 17.09 10.82
C ASN A 427 2.31 17.33 9.51
N MET A 428 3.01 17.70 8.42
CA MET A 428 2.37 17.86 7.10
C MET A 428 1.69 16.58 6.63
N LYS A 429 2.35 15.43 6.82
CA LYS A 429 1.77 14.13 6.47
C LYS A 429 0.49 13.88 7.29
N GLU A 430 0.53 14.10 8.59
CA GLU A 430 -0.58 13.84 9.49
C GLU A 430 -1.77 14.77 9.19
N ASP A 431 -1.53 16.09 9.18
CA ASP A 431 -2.52 17.12 8.85
C ASP A 431 -3.22 16.77 7.53
N THR A 432 -2.42 16.44 6.50
CA THR A 432 -2.99 16.12 5.20
C THR A 432 -3.71 14.79 5.17
N ILE A 433 -3.29 13.76 5.91
CA ILE A 433 -4.00 12.46 5.91
C ILE A 433 -5.32 12.55 6.68
N GLN A 434 -5.37 13.32 7.77
CA GLN A 434 -6.55 13.43 8.63
C GLN A 434 -7.77 14.00 7.88
N ILE A 435 -7.56 14.90 6.92
CA ILE A 435 -8.61 15.38 6.01
C ILE A 435 -9.30 14.20 5.31
N ALA A 436 -8.54 13.29 4.69
CA ALA A 436 -9.11 12.15 3.98
C ALA A 436 -9.81 11.16 4.91
N ILE A 437 -9.26 10.94 6.12
CA ILE A 437 -9.90 10.10 7.14
C ILE A 437 -11.29 10.64 7.46
N ASN A 438 -11.40 11.94 7.77
CA ASN A 438 -12.68 12.55 8.10
C ASN A 438 -13.66 12.54 6.90
N ILE A 439 -13.17 12.77 5.68
CA ILE A 439 -14.02 12.69 4.47
C ILE A 439 -14.57 11.27 4.28
N LEU A 440 -13.73 10.25 4.42
CA LEU A 440 -14.14 8.86 4.27
C LEU A 440 -15.07 8.42 5.41
N ALA A 441 -14.84 8.90 6.64
CA ALA A 441 -15.73 8.67 7.77
C ALA A 441 -17.12 9.27 7.51
N ILE A 442 -17.23 10.47 6.94
CA ILE A 442 -18.53 11.03 6.54
C ILE A 442 -19.24 10.10 5.55
N VAL A 443 -18.52 9.65 4.52
CA VAL A 443 -19.13 8.81 3.47
C VAL A 443 -19.58 7.47 4.04
N ASP A 444 -18.75 6.83 4.87
CA ASP A 444 -19.07 5.53 5.46
C ASP A 444 -20.28 5.63 6.41
N ASN A 445 -20.28 6.64 7.29
CA ASN A 445 -21.38 6.87 8.23
C ASN A 445 -22.68 7.35 7.56
N THR A 446 -22.62 7.90 6.34
CA THR A 446 -23.82 8.31 5.59
C THR A 446 -24.41 7.18 4.74
N ILE A 447 -23.56 6.29 4.21
CA ILE A 447 -24.03 5.16 3.37
C ILE A 447 -24.52 3.98 4.21
N ASN A 448 -23.87 3.71 5.35
CA ASN A 448 -24.15 2.53 6.17
C ASN A 448 -25.11 2.84 7.33
N ILE A 449 -26.00 3.84 7.17
CA ILE A 449 -27.02 4.15 8.17
C ILE A 449 -28.01 2.98 8.21
N HIS A 450 -28.09 2.32 9.37
CA HIS A 450 -29.18 1.42 9.68
C HIS A 450 -30.27 2.23 10.38
N MET A 451 -31.53 1.89 10.16
CA MET A 451 -32.67 2.64 10.71
C MET A 451 -32.91 2.35 12.21
N GLU A 452 -31.97 1.69 12.88
CA GLU A 452 -31.98 1.50 14.34
C GLU A 452 -31.56 2.80 15.04
N ARG A 453 -32.31 3.19 16.08
CA ARG A 453 -32.21 4.53 16.71
C ARG A 453 -30.83 4.84 17.28
N ASP A 454 -30.24 3.88 17.99
CA ASP A 454 -28.95 4.08 18.67
C ASP A 454 -27.78 4.15 17.67
N ASP A 455 -27.82 3.34 16.61
CA ASP A 455 -26.87 3.39 15.49
C ASP A 455 -26.97 4.72 14.74
N LEU A 456 -28.19 5.20 14.50
CA LEU A 456 -28.40 6.46 13.79
C LEU A 456 -27.80 7.66 14.54
N GLN A 457 -28.10 7.81 15.83
CA GLN A 457 -27.61 8.95 16.61
C GLN A 457 -26.08 8.96 16.67
N LEU A 458 -25.47 7.79 16.90
CA LEU A 458 -24.02 7.62 16.91
C LEU A 458 -23.39 8.04 15.58
N ARG A 459 -23.95 7.57 14.45
CA ARG A 459 -23.47 7.90 13.11
C ARG A 459 -23.60 9.37 12.78
N MET A 460 -24.74 10.00 13.11
CA MET A 460 -24.92 11.44 12.85
C MET A 460 -23.98 12.30 13.69
N GLN A 461 -23.72 11.92 14.94
CA GLN A 461 -22.70 12.56 15.76
C GLN A 461 -21.29 12.39 15.16
N ALA A 462 -20.96 11.20 14.64
CA ALA A 462 -19.70 10.95 13.95
C ALA A 462 -19.55 11.78 12.66
N VAL A 463 -20.63 11.96 11.88
CA VAL A 463 -20.67 12.84 10.71
C VAL A 463 -20.41 14.29 11.11
N HIS A 464 -21.12 14.84 12.10
CA HIS A 464 -20.90 16.21 12.57
C HIS A 464 -19.47 16.43 13.11
N SER A 465 -18.96 15.49 13.91
CA SER A 465 -17.59 15.53 14.42
C SER A 465 -16.57 15.59 13.28
N SER A 466 -16.74 14.74 12.25
CA SER A 466 -15.88 14.71 11.07
C SER A 466 -15.96 16.01 10.26
N MET A 467 -17.16 16.58 10.11
CA MET A 467 -17.37 17.83 9.38
C MET A 467 -16.64 19.02 10.02
N ASN A 468 -16.71 19.14 11.35
CA ASN A 468 -16.03 20.21 12.07
C ASN A 468 -14.50 20.10 11.92
N LYS A 469 -13.97 18.88 12.02
CA LYS A 469 -12.53 18.62 11.87
C LYS A 469 -12.01 18.92 10.47
N ILE A 470 -12.76 18.64 9.40
CA ILE A 470 -12.26 18.84 8.02
C ILE A 470 -11.77 20.27 7.78
N MET A 471 -12.49 21.29 8.27
CA MET A 471 -12.07 22.67 8.03
C MET A 471 -10.83 23.05 8.85
N GLU A 472 -10.75 22.59 10.09
CA GLU A 472 -9.58 22.80 10.96
C GLU A 472 -8.33 22.16 10.35
N GLU A 473 -8.43 20.91 9.91
CA GLU A 473 -7.33 20.17 9.30
C GLU A 473 -6.95 20.72 7.91
N LEU A 474 -7.92 21.20 7.14
CA LEU A 474 -7.66 21.85 5.87
C LEU A 474 -6.90 23.17 6.07
N ASP A 475 -7.31 23.97 7.04
CA ASP A 475 -6.63 25.24 7.35
C ASP A 475 -5.23 24.99 7.90
N SER A 476 -5.07 24.02 8.82
CA SER A 476 -3.76 23.57 9.32
C SER A 476 -2.86 23.10 8.18
N SER A 477 -3.35 22.18 7.34
CA SER A 477 -2.62 21.66 6.19
C SER A 477 -2.19 22.74 5.21
N ILE A 478 -3.09 23.70 4.89
CA ILE A 478 -2.76 24.78 3.94
C ILE A 478 -1.65 25.67 4.50
N ILE A 479 -1.66 25.92 5.81
CA ILE A 479 -0.62 26.71 6.49
C ILE A 479 0.70 25.92 6.49
N SER A 480 0.70 24.68 6.98
CA SER A 480 1.88 23.80 7.04
C SER A 480 2.54 23.65 5.66
N LEU A 481 1.75 23.32 4.63
CA LEU A 481 2.25 23.19 3.26
C LEU A 481 2.70 24.54 2.67
N GLY A 482 1.99 25.62 2.98
CA GLY A 482 2.32 26.96 2.50
C GLY A 482 3.62 27.53 3.06
N PHE A 483 4.09 27.04 4.21
CA PHE A 483 5.40 27.38 4.77
C PHE A 483 6.54 26.51 4.25
N GLN A 484 6.27 25.23 3.95
CA GLN A 484 7.31 24.25 3.65
C GLN A 484 7.52 24.03 2.14
N LEU A 485 6.51 24.32 1.30
CA LEU A 485 6.61 24.15 -0.15
C LEU A 485 7.10 25.42 -0.84
N LEU A 486 8.25 25.30 -1.50
CA LEU A 486 8.89 26.37 -2.27
C LEU A 486 8.58 26.19 -3.77
N PRO A 487 8.19 27.25 -4.49
CA PRO A 487 7.93 27.18 -5.93
C PRO A 487 9.22 27.09 -6.76
N ILE A 488 9.17 26.35 -7.88
CA ILE A 488 10.25 26.22 -8.88
C ILE A 488 9.83 26.88 -10.21
N PRO A 489 10.65 27.77 -10.81
CA PRO A 489 11.92 28.28 -10.29
C PRO A 489 11.72 29.23 -9.09
N PRO A 490 12.71 29.34 -8.19
CA PRO A 490 12.65 30.29 -7.08
C PRO A 490 12.52 31.70 -7.65
N ARG A 491 11.34 32.31 -7.47
CA ARG A 491 11.05 33.61 -8.06
C ARG A 491 11.77 34.69 -7.27
N ALA A 492 12.84 35.24 -7.84
CA ALA A 492 13.69 36.25 -7.20
C ALA A 492 12.98 37.57 -6.83
N ASN A 493 11.75 37.84 -7.31
CA ASN A 493 11.16 39.19 -7.28
C ASN A 493 9.67 39.28 -6.88
N LEU A 494 9.03 38.24 -6.32
CA LEU A 494 7.67 38.42 -5.80
C LEU A 494 7.69 38.84 -4.32
N PRO A 495 6.85 39.81 -3.92
CA PRO A 495 6.72 40.17 -2.52
C PRO A 495 6.31 38.93 -1.72
N SER A 496 7.04 38.67 -0.63
CA SER A 496 6.86 37.53 0.30
C SER A 496 5.41 37.36 0.82
N SER A 497 4.54 38.35 0.61
CA SER A 497 3.15 38.38 1.07
C SER A 497 2.14 37.64 0.17
N GLU A 498 2.48 37.37 -1.10
CA GLU A 498 1.61 36.55 -1.97
C GLU A 498 2.01 35.09 -1.86
N ASN A 499 1.51 34.42 -0.81
CA ASN A 499 1.65 32.97 -0.70
C ASN A 499 0.83 32.32 -1.84
N TYR A 500 1.48 32.09 -2.97
CA TYR A 500 0.91 31.47 -4.18
C TYR A 500 0.15 30.18 -3.85
N PHE A 501 0.68 29.41 -2.89
CA PHE A 501 0.03 28.21 -2.38
C PHE A 501 -1.33 28.56 -1.74
N ARG A 502 -1.38 29.53 -0.82
CA ARG A 502 -2.64 30.00 -0.20
C ARG A 502 -3.67 30.46 -1.24
N THR A 503 -3.27 31.23 -2.24
CA THR A 503 -4.17 31.69 -3.31
C THR A 503 -4.73 30.49 -4.09
N ARG A 504 -3.89 29.49 -4.40
CA ARG A 504 -4.31 28.29 -5.14
C ARG A 504 -5.35 27.45 -4.40
N PHE A 505 -5.36 27.47 -3.07
CA PHE A 505 -6.30 26.69 -2.26
C PHE A 505 -7.48 27.52 -1.72
N TYR A 506 -7.49 28.83 -1.93
CA TYR A 506 -8.56 29.72 -1.45
C TYR A 506 -9.95 29.32 -1.96
N ASP A 507 -10.10 29.15 -3.27
CA ASP A 507 -11.37 28.74 -3.88
C ASP A 507 -11.80 27.35 -3.41
N LEU A 508 -10.84 26.44 -3.27
CA LEU A 508 -11.11 25.07 -2.83
C LEU A 508 -11.62 25.05 -1.39
N ARG A 509 -11.02 25.85 -0.51
CA ARG A 509 -11.46 26.04 0.88
C ARG A 509 -12.88 26.58 0.94
N HIS A 510 -13.23 27.57 0.11
CA HIS A 510 -14.59 28.09 0.02
C HIS A 510 -15.58 27.01 -0.43
N GLN A 511 -15.22 26.21 -1.44
CA GLN A 511 -16.03 25.09 -1.93
C GLN A 511 -16.25 24.02 -0.85
N PHE A 512 -15.22 23.71 -0.03
CA PHE A 512 -15.37 22.81 1.11
C PHE A 512 -16.37 23.34 2.13
N ARG A 513 -16.24 24.61 2.55
CA ARG A 513 -17.18 25.22 3.49
C ARG A 513 -18.62 25.17 2.98
N TRP A 514 -18.83 25.47 1.69
CA TRP A 514 -20.15 25.41 1.09
C TRP A 514 -20.71 23.98 1.05
N ALA A 515 -19.90 23.00 0.65
CA ALA A 515 -20.29 21.61 0.61
C ALA A 515 -20.63 21.06 2.02
N LEU A 516 -19.82 21.39 3.02
CA LEU A 516 -20.07 21.03 4.42
C LEU A 516 -21.35 21.68 4.95
N GLY A 517 -21.59 22.95 4.67
CA GLY A 517 -22.83 23.63 5.06
C GLY A 517 -24.07 23.05 4.38
N ARG A 518 -23.94 22.50 3.16
CA ARG A 518 -25.03 21.75 2.52
C ARG A 518 -25.27 20.41 3.20
N LEU A 519 -24.20 19.67 3.51
CA LEU A 519 -24.32 18.41 4.24
C LEU A 519 -24.94 18.61 5.62
N ASP A 520 -24.56 19.67 6.34
CA ASP A 520 -25.09 19.99 7.67
C ASP A 520 -26.62 20.16 7.65
N LYS A 521 -27.13 20.90 6.66
CA LYS A 521 -28.56 21.05 6.43
C LYS A 521 -29.23 19.72 6.15
N SER A 522 -28.64 18.88 5.30
CA SER A 522 -29.16 17.55 4.99
C SER A 522 -29.19 16.63 6.22
N VAL A 523 -28.15 16.67 7.07
CA VAL A 523 -28.14 15.93 8.34
C VAL A 523 -29.26 16.42 9.25
N HIS A 524 -29.42 17.74 9.41
CA HIS A 524 -30.48 18.29 10.23
C HIS A 524 -31.88 17.90 9.74
N THR A 525 -32.15 18.04 8.43
CA THR A 525 -33.42 17.62 7.82
C THR A 525 -33.66 16.12 8.02
N PHE A 526 -32.64 15.29 7.82
CA PHE A 526 -32.71 13.85 8.03
C PHE A 526 -33.09 13.53 9.48
N THR A 527 -32.38 14.10 10.45
CA THR A 527 -32.62 13.87 11.88
C THR A 527 -34.02 14.31 12.30
N VAL A 528 -34.51 15.46 11.83
CA VAL A 528 -35.88 15.93 12.14
C VAL A 528 -36.93 15.00 11.55
N ALA A 529 -36.77 14.56 10.29
CA ALA A 529 -37.70 13.63 9.65
C ALA A 529 -37.80 12.30 10.41
N GLN A 530 -36.67 11.79 10.92
CA GLN A 530 -36.66 10.56 11.72
C GLN A 530 -37.39 10.71 13.06
N TYR A 531 -37.24 11.85 13.76
CA TYR A 531 -37.99 12.10 14.99
C TYR A 531 -39.49 12.29 14.75
N GLN A 532 -39.88 12.88 13.62
CA GLN A 532 -41.29 13.07 13.26
C GLN A 532 -42.00 11.78 12.88
N HIS A 533 -41.31 10.80 12.28
CA HIS A 533 -41.87 9.48 11.98
C HIS A 533 -42.03 8.57 13.20
N GLN A 534 -41.49 8.96 14.36
CA GLN A 534 -41.52 8.19 15.61
C GLN A 534 -42.55 8.71 16.63
N LEU A 535 -43.15 9.87 16.39
CA LEU A 535 -44.27 10.46 17.16
C LEU A 535 -45.59 10.13 16.46
#